data_AF-A0A2T0U4S2-F1
#
_entry.id   AF-A0A2T0U4S2-F1
#
_cell.length_a   1.000
_cell.length_b   1.000
_cell.length_c   1.000
_cell.angle_alpha   90.00
_cell.angle_beta   90.00
_cell.angle_gamma   90.00
#
_symmetry.space_group_name_H-M   'P 1'
#
loop_
_entity.id
_entity.type
_entity.pdbx_description
1 polymer ?
#
loop_
_entity_poly.entity_id
_entity_poly.type
_entity_poly.pdbx_seq_one_letter_code
_entity_poly.pdbx_strand_id
1 'polypeptide(L)'
;MVQLNIKNERVVTLARDVAARTGQTQTGAIESALERYLADLVREAERDSKKDEVDRLLAQIDAERLPGGPSVEEIMDDLYDPETGLPR
;
A
#
# COMPACT_ATOMS: atom_id res chain seq x y z
N MET A 1 5.32 -31.60 -19.15
CA MET A 1 5.93 -31.56 -17.82
C MET A 1 6.77 -30.30 -17.76
N VAL A 2 6.44 -29.32 -16.90
CA VAL A 2 7.23 -28.08 -16.78
C VAL A 2 8.43 -28.37 -15.90
N GLN A 3 9.62 -27.94 -16.31
CA GLN A 3 10.85 -28.14 -15.55
C GLN A 3 11.56 -26.80 -15.34
N LEU A 4 11.79 -26.44 -14.08
CA LEU A 4 12.60 -25.29 -13.67
C LEU A 4 13.97 -25.80 -13.21
N ASN A 5 15.04 -25.37 -13.88
CA ASN A 5 16.40 -25.69 -13.49
C ASN A 5 17.11 -24.42 -12.99
N ILE A 6 17.55 -24.45 -11.73
CA ILE A 6 18.26 -23.35 -11.10
C ILE A 6 19.74 -23.72 -10.99
N LYS A 7 20.57 -23.12 -11.86
CA LYS A 7 22.04 -23.30 -11.86
C LYS A 7 22.78 -22.40 -10.85
N ASN A 8 22.06 -21.80 -9.91
CA ASN A 8 22.61 -20.92 -8.90
C ASN A 8 22.73 -21.67 -7.56
N GLU A 9 23.97 -21.94 -7.14
CA GLU A 9 24.28 -22.72 -5.92
C GLU A 9 23.70 -22.09 -4.65
N ARG A 10 23.69 -20.76 -4.57
CA ARG A 10 23.13 -20.04 -3.43
C ARG A 10 21.63 -20.29 -3.31
N VAL A 11 20.90 -20.24 -4.42
CA VAL A 11 19.45 -20.47 -4.42
C VAL A 11 19.13 -21.91 -4.06
N VAL A 12 19.90 -22.87 -4.58
CA VAL A 12 19.75 -24.30 -4.22
C VAL A 12 19.99 -24.51 -2.72
N THR A 13 21.02 -23.86 -2.17
CA THR A 13 21.33 -23.94 -0.73
C THR A 13 20.20 -23.38 0.11
N LEU A 14 19.70 -22.19 -0.23
CA LEU A 14 18.57 -21.57 0.47
C LEU A 14 17.30 -22.44 0.40
N ALA A 15 16.98 -22.99 -0.77
CA ALA A 15 15.81 -23.86 -0.93
C ALA A 15 15.93 -25.13 -0.07
N ARG A 16 17.13 -25.72 0.01
CA ARG A 16 17.42 -26.87 0.86
C ARG A 16 17.28 -26.52 2.35
N ASP A 17 17.82 -25.39 2.78
CA ASP A 17 17.78 -24.98 4.18
C ASP A 17 16.37 -24.66 4.65
N VAL A 18 15.58 -23.97 3.81
CA VAL A 18 14.17 -23.70 4.11
C VAL A 18 13.39 -25.00 4.20
N ALA A 19 13.51 -25.88 3.19
CA ALA A 19 12.88 -27.20 3.17
C ALA A 19 13.19 -28.02 4.43
N ALA A 20 14.46 -28.05 4.86
CA ALA A 20 14.88 -28.77 6.05
C ALA A 20 14.25 -28.20 7.34
N ARG A 21 14.07 -26.89 7.43
CA ARG A 21 13.48 -26.22 8.60
C ARG A 21 11.96 -26.26 8.63
N THR A 22 11.30 -26.25 7.47
CA THR A 22 9.84 -26.22 7.36
C THR A 22 9.21 -27.59 7.13
N GLY A 23 10.01 -28.62 6.87
CA GLY A 23 9.54 -29.96 6.50
C GLY A 23 8.96 -30.04 5.09
N GLN A 24 9.13 -28.98 4.27
CA GLN A 24 8.64 -28.93 2.90
C GLN A 24 9.63 -29.56 1.91
N THR A 25 9.21 -29.77 0.66
CA THR A 25 10.14 -30.05 -0.44
C THR A 25 10.86 -28.75 -0.85
N GLN A 26 12.02 -28.86 -1.50
CA GLN A 26 12.72 -27.68 -2.03
C GLN A 26 11.84 -26.88 -3.01
N THR A 27 11.08 -27.58 -3.85
CA THR A 27 10.12 -26.95 -4.77
C THR A 27 9.01 -26.24 -4.00
N GLY A 28 8.43 -26.88 -2.98
CA GLY A 28 7.39 -26.26 -2.15
C GLY A 28 7.89 -25.05 -1.36
N ALA A 29 9.15 -25.07 -0.91
CA ALA A 29 9.79 -23.91 -0.28
C ALA A 29 9.94 -22.73 -1.25
N ILE A 30 10.34 -23.00 -2.51
CA ILE A 30 10.43 -21.99 -3.56
C ILE A 30 9.05 -21.45 -3.92
N GLU A 31 8.06 -22.31 -4.08
CA GLU A 31 6.67 -21.95 -4.37
C GLU A 31 6.11 -21.02 -3.28
N SER A 32 6.22 -21.42 -2.00
CA SER A 32 5.78 -20.60 -0.87
C SER A 32 6.48 -19.23 -0.82
N ALA A 33 7.77 -19.17 -1.18
CA ALA A 33 8.50 -17.90 -1.22
C ALA A 33 8.01 -16.99 -2.36
N LEU A 34 7.74 -17.55 -3.54
CA LEU A 34 7.23 -16.83 -4.69
C LEU A 34 5.81 -16.32 -4.45
N GLU A 35 4.94 -17.13 -3.85
CA GLU A 35 3.56 -16.72 -3.49
C GLU A 35 3.56 -15.53 -2.52
N ARG A 36 4.41 -15.57 -1.50
CA ARG A 36 4.56 -14.45 -0.54
C ARG A 36 5.06 -13.20 -1.24
N TYR A 37 6.08 -13.33 -2.09
CA TYR A 37 6.62 -12.20 -2.84
C TYR A 37 5.58 -11.59 -3.80
N LEU A 38 4.80 -12.41 -4.50
CA LEU A 38 3.71 -11.95 -5.34
C LEU A 38 2.62 -11.24 -4.53
N ALA A 39 2.24 -11.79 -3.38
CA ALA A 39 1.25 -11.17 -2.51
C ALA A 39 1.72 -9.80 -2.00
N ASP A 40 3.00 -9.66 -1.67
CA ASP A 40 3.58 -8.38 -1.26
C ASP A 40 3.60 -7.36 -2.40
N LEU A 41 3.94 -7.78 -3.62
CA LEU A 41 3.89 -6.92 -4.80
C LEU A 41 2.46 -6.43 -5.11
N VAL A 42 1.45 -7.31 -4.99
CA VAL A 42 0.04 -6.92 -5.17
C VAL A 42 -0.37 -5.90 -4.12
N ARG A 43 -0.02 -6.11 -2.85
CA ARG A 43 -0.32 -5.14 -1.78
C ARG A 43 0.33 -3.79 -2.02
N GLU A 44 1.55 -3.76 -2.53
CA GLU A 44 2.23 -2.50 -2.83
C GLU A 44 1.55 -1.77 -4.00
N ALA A 45 1.21 -2.48 -5.08
CA ALA A 45 0.47 -1.91 -6.19
C ALA A 45 -0.91 -1.36 -5.77
N GLU A 46 -1.61 -2.04 -4.86
CA GLU A 46 -2.87 -1.56 -4.29
C GLU A 46 -2.68 -0.30 -3.41
N ARG A 47 -1.60 -0.21 -2.64
CA ARG A 47 -1.29 0.99 -1.86
C ARG A 47 -0.98 2.17 -2.75
N ASP A 48 -0.17 1.97 -3.78
CA ASP A 48 0.17 3.03 -4.74
C ASP A 48 -1.08 3.48 -5.50
N SER A 49 -1.93 2.54 -5.93
CA SER A 49 -3.21 2.85 -6.57
C SER A 49 -4.13 3.67 -5.66
N LYS A 50 -4.19 3.34 -4.36
CA LYS A 50 -4.99 4.10 -3.38
C LYS A 50 -4.42 5.49 -3.12
N LYS A 51 -3.10 5.63 -3.04
CA LYS A 51 -2.45 6.95 -2.93
C LYS A 51 -2.77 7.81 -4.13
N ASP A 52 -2.63 7.26 -5.34
CA ASP A 52 -2.96 7.96 -6.58
C ASP A 52 -4.43 8.40 -6.62
N GLU A 53 -5.36 7.58 -6.11
CA GLU A 53 -6.77 7.91 -6.01
C GLU A 53 -7.03 9.05 -5.03
N VAL A 54 -6.40 9.01 -3.85
CA VAL A 54 -6.48 10.07 -2.84
C VAL A 54 -5.91 11.38 -3.39
N ASP A 55 -4.75 11.34 -4.03
CA ASP A 55 -4.10 12.53 -4.61
C ASP A 55 -4.96 13.14 -5.71
N ARG A 56 -5.61 12.32 -6.55
CA ARG A 56 -6.57 12.81 -7.54
C ARG A 56 -7.80 13.46 -6.90
N LEU A 57 -8.35 12.86 -5.84
CA LEU A 57 -9.49 13.42 -5.14
C LEU A 57 -9.14 14.75 -4.47
N LEU A 58 -7.99 14.85 -3.82
CA LEU A 58 -7.49 16.09 -3.23
C LEU A 58 -7.28 17.17 -4.29
N ALA A 59 -6.67 16.83 -5.42
CA ALA A 59 -6.49 17.76 -6.53
C ALA A 59 -7.84 18.26 -7.11
N GLN A 60 -8.87 17.41 -7.14
CA GLN A 60 -10.21 17.83 -7.56
C GLN A 60 -10.84 18.80 -6.55
N ILE A 61 -10.75 18.50 -5.25
CA ILE A 61 -11.24 19.40 -4.19
C ILE A 61 -10.56 20.77 -4.27
N ASP A 62 -9.24 20.79 -4.47
CA ASP A 62 -8.47 22.03 -4.61
C ASP A 62 -8.86 22.80 -5.89
N ALA A 63 -9.17 22.11 -6.98
CA ALA A 63 -9.61 22.75 -8.22
C ALA A 63 -11.02 23.34 -8.15
N GLU A 64 -11.92 22.75 -7.36
CA GLU A 64 -13.28 23.25 -7.13
C GLU A 64 -13.34 24.37 -6.07
N ARG A 65 -12.28 24.52 -5.27
CA ARG A 65 -12.19 25.57 -4.26
C ARG A 65 -12.10 26.94 -4.95
N LEU A 66 -12.89 27.91 -4.47
CA LEU A 66 -12.75 29.29 -4.95
C LEU A 66 -11.33 29.80 -4.67
N PRO A 67 -10.58 30.28 -5.68
CA PRO A 67 -9.28 30.89 -5.46
C PRO A 67 -9.44 32.11 -4.55
N GLY A 68 -8.80 32.08 -3.37
CA GLY A 68 -8.90 33.13 -2.35
C GLY A 68 -10.16 33.05 -1.47
N GLY A 69 -10.90 31.93 -1.50
CA GLY A 69 -12.00 31.68 -0.56
C GLY A 69 -11.48 31.42 0.86
N PRO A 70 -12.31 31.70 1.89
CA PRO A 70 -11.92 31.50 3.28
C PRO A 70 -11.55 30.04 3.55
N SER A 71 -10.61 29.85 4.46
CA SER A 71 -10.28 28.58 5.10
C SER A 71 -11.45 28.02 5.88
N VAL A 72 -11.39 26.72 6.19
CA VAL A 72 -12.40 26.08 7.02
C VAL A 72 -12.42 26.76 8.40
N GLU A 73 -11.26 27.09 8.96
CA GLU A 73 -11.16 27.87 10.18
C GLU A 73 -11.86 29.24 10.07
N GLU A 74 -11.60 30.00 9.00
CA GLU A 74 -12.26 31.30 8.79
C GLU A 74 -13.78 31.18 8.64
N ILE A 75 -14.27 30.12 7.98
CA ILE A 75 -15.72 29.86 7.86
C ILE A 75 -16.33 29.49 9.21
N MET A 76 -15.61 28.69 10.02
CA MET A 76 -16.06 28.25 11.33
C MET A 76 -16.12 29.40 12.33
N ASP A 77 -15.11 30.30 12.31
CA ASP A 77 -15.06 31.49 13.15
C ASP A 77 -16.18 32.50 12.80
N ASP A 78 -16.64 32.53 11.54
CA ASP A 78 -17.74 33.38 11.08
C ASP A 78 -19.12 32.82 11.50
N LEU A 79 -19.27 31.48 11.48
CA LEU A 79 -20.55 30.80 11.75
C LEU A 79 -20.78 30.50 13.24
N TYR A 80 -19.72 30.27 14.01
CA TYR A 80 -19.79 29.84 15.39
C TYR A 80 -19.06 30.81 16.31
N ASP A 81 -19.57 30.99 17.53
CA ASP A 81 -18.88 31.75 18.55
C ASP A 81 -17.69 30.92 19.12
N PRO A 82 -16.45 31.43 19.12
CA PRO A 82 -15.28 30.66 19.56
C PRO A 82 -15.26 30.27 21.04
N GLU A 83 -15.95 31.03 21.90
CA GLU A 83 -15.96 30.77 23.35
C GLU A 83 -17.05 29.76 23.75
N THR A 84 -18.19 29.80 23.07
CA THR A 84 -19.35 28.95 23.39
C THR A 84 -19.53 27.77 22.44
N GLY A 85 -18.94 27.82 21.24
CA GLY A 85 -19.08 26.83 20.18
C GLY A 85 -20.48 26.74 19.58
N LEU A 86 -21.37 27.70 19.89
CA LEU A 86 -22.73 27.75 19.37
C LEU A 86 -22.79 28.57 18.07
N PRO A 87 -23.75 28.27 17.17
CA PRO A 87 -23.99 29.11 16.00
C PRO A 87 -24.31 30.55 16.44
N ARG A 88 -23.73 31.54 15.76
CA ARG A 88 -24.06 32.95 15.94
C ARG A 88 -25.48 33.27 15.47
#